data_AF-A0A962TYZ8-F1
#
_entry.id   AF-A0A962TYZ8-F1
#
_cell.length_a   1.000
_cell.length_b   1.000
_cell.length_c   1.000
_cell.angle_alpha   90.00
_cell.angle_beta   90.00
_cell.angle_gamma   90.00
#
_symmetry.space_group_name_H-M   'P 1'
#
loop_
_entity.id
_entity.type
_entity.pdbx_description
1 polymer ?
#
loop_
_entity_poly.entity_id
_entity_poly.type
_entity_poly.pdbx_seq_one_letter_code
_entity_poly.pdbx_strand_id
1 'polypeptide(L)' 'MPKILLLSDTHGALHPRILALAATVDGVVHAGDIGDPAILDLLASVANGLIAVRG' A
#
# COMPACT_ATOMS: atom_id res chain seq x y z
N MET A 1 5.14 10.83 16.49
CA MET A 1 4.15 9.72 16.42
C MET A 1 4.26 9.12 15.02
N PRO A 2 4.32 7.79 14.89
CA PRO A 2 4.39 7.14 13.58
C PRO A 2 3.06 7.32 12.83
N LYS A 3 3.15 7.51 11.51
CA LYS A 3 2.03 7.58 10.57
C LYS A 3 2.02 6.32 9.73
N ILE A 4 0.85 5.68 9.66
CA ILE A 4 0.64 4.46 8.88
C ILE A 4 -0.44 4.72 7.85
N LEU A 5 -0.18 4.34 6.60
CA LEU A 5 -1.19 4.31 5.54
C LEU A 5 -1.83 2.92 5.53
N LEU A 6 -3.14 2.86 5.83
CA LEU A 6 -3.91 1.62 5.81
C LEU A 6 -4.78 1.56 4.54
N LEU A 7 -4.69 0.44 3.82
CA LEU A 7 -5.40 0.16 2.57
C LEU A 7 -6.04 -1.23 2.63
N SER A 8 -7.04 -1.47 1.79
CA SER A 8 -7.67 -2.77 1.54
C SER A 8 -8.38 -2.73 0.18
N ASP A 9 -8.76 -3.89 -0.36
CA ASP A 9 -9.72 -4.00 -1.46
C ASP A 9 -9.33 -3.15 -2.68
N THR A 10 -8.06 -3.19 -3.06
CA THR A 10 -7.60 -2.46 -4.24
C THR A 10 -8.11 -3.09 -5.53
N HIS A 11 -8.39 -4.40 -5.56
CA HIS A 11 -8.94 -5.09 -6.73
C HIS A 11 -8.18 -4.78 -8.04
N GLY A 12 -6.85 -4.63 -7.93
CA GLY A 12 -5.94 -4.27 -9.02
C GLY A 12 -5.90 -2.78 -9.39
N ALA A 13 -6.65 -1.92 -8.70
CA ALA A 13 -6.70 -0.48 -8.94
C ALA A 13 -6.10 0.30 -7.77
N LEU A 14 -5.13 1.18 -8.07
CA LEU A 14 -4.51 2.06 -7.09
C LEU A 14 -4.41 3.48 -7.64
N HIS A 15 -5.01 4.43 -6.92
CA HIS A 15 -4.98 5.83 -7.34
C HIS A 15 -3.57 6.43 -7.10
N PRO A 16 -2.99 7.20 -8.04
CA PRO A 16 -1.63 7.76 -7.93
C PRO A 16 -1.37 8.57 -6.65
N ARG A 17 -2.40 9.24 -6.13
CA ARG A 17 -2.34 9.96 -4.84
C ARG A 17 -1.95 9.05 -3.66
N ILE A 18 -2.31 7.77 -3.70
CA ILE A 18 -1.98 6.80 -2.66
C ILE A 18 -0.47 6.55 -2.65
N LEU A 19 0.16 6.45 -3.82
CA LEU A 19 1.62 6.34 -3.94
C LEU A 19 2.34 7.59 -3.40
N ALA A 20 1.81 8.78 -3.71
CA ALA A 20 2.34 10.02 -3.17
C ALA A 20 2.24 10.08 -1.63
N LEU A 21 1.17 9.54 -1.04
CA LEU A 21 1.02 9.45 0.42
C LEU A 21 1.94 8.39 1.02
N ALA A 22 2.07 7.22 0.38
CA ALA A 22 2.92 6.12 0.83
C ALA A 22 4.39 6.54 1.01
N ALA A 23 4.88 7.46 0.17
CA ALA A 23 6.23 8.03 0.26
C ALA A 23 6.45 8.96 1.47
N THR A 24 5.39 9.38 2.17
CA THR A 24 5.44 10.41 3.23
C THR A 24 5.17 9.87 4.63
N VAL A 25 4.84 8.57 4.74
CA VAL A 25 4.48 7.90 5.99
C VAL A 25 5.57 6.92 6.44
N ASP A 26 5.52 6.50 7.69
CA ASP A 26 6.51 5.58 8.27
C ASP A 26 6.29 4.13 7.79
N GLY A 27 5.08 3.80 7.32
CA GLY A 27 4.79 2.49 6.73
C GLY A 27 3.40 2.37 6.10
N VAL A 28 3.23 1.32 5.32
CA VAL A 28 1.99 0.96 4.63
C VAL A 28 1.53 -0.43 5.09
N VAL A 29 0.23 -0.56 5.35
CA VAL A 29 -0.44 -1.84 5.62
C VAL A 29 -1.54 -2.04 4.60
N HIS A 30 -1.53 -3.16 3.87
CA HIS A 30 -2.63 -3.60 3.00
C HIS A 30 -3.34 -4.81 3.62
N ALA A 31 -4.64 -4.68 3.90
CA ALA A 31 -5.41 -5.68 4.64
C ALA A 31 -5.94 -6.86 3.80
N GLY A 32 -5.47 -7.03 2.57
CA GLY A 32 -5.94 -8.07 1.63
C GLY A 32 -6.83 -7.57 0.49
N ASP A 33 -7.36 -8.52 -0.28
CA ASP A 33 -8.15 -8.33 -1.50
C ASP A 33 -7.51 -7.39 -2.54
N ILE A 34 -6.26 -7.72 -2.88
CA ILE A 34 -5.39 -6.87 -3.70
C ILE A 34 -5.72 -7.01 -5.20
N GLY A 35 -6.21 -8.16 -5.66
CA GLY A 35 -6.44 -8.46 -7.07
C GLY A 35 -5.16 -8.67 -7.88
N ASP A 36 -4.41 -7.59 -8.18
CA ASP A 36 -3.17 -7.63 -8.97
C ASP A 36 -1.93 -7.48 -8.05
N PRO A 37 -1.02 -8.48 -7.99
CA PRO A 37 0.18 -8.40 -7.18
C PRO A 37 1.09 -7.21 -7.53
N ALA A 38 1.01 -6.64 -8.74
CA ALA A 38 1.78 -5.45 -9.12
C ALA A 38 1.48 -4.22 -8.23
N ILE A 39 0.32 -4.19 -7.55
CA ILE A 39 0.01 -3.16 -6.54
C ILE A 39 1.01 -3.20 -5.39
N LEU A 40 1.43 -4.40 -4.96
CA LEU A 40 2.41 -4.54 -3.89
C LEU A 40 3.79 -4.03 -4.33
N ASP A 41 4.19 -4.33 -5.58
CA ASP A 41 5.45 -3.83 -6.15
C ASP A 41 5.46 -2.30 -6.23
N LEU A 42 4.35 -1.70 -6.67
CA LEU A 42 4.19 -0.25 -6.72
C LEU A 42 4.27 0.39 -5.33
N LEU A 43 3.56 -0.17 -4.33
CA LEU A 43 3.63 0.33 -2.95
C LEU A 43 5.03 0.16 -2.36
N ALA A 44 5.68 -0.99 -2.56
CA ALA A 44 7.02 -1.27 -2.07
C ALA A 44 8.08 -0.35 -2.69
N SER A 45 7.87 0.12 -3.93
CA SER A 45 8.81 1.02 -4.61
C SER A 45 8.89 2.41 -3.98
N VAL A 46 7.88 2.84 -3.22
CA VAL A 46 7.80 4.19 -2.62
C VAL A 46 7.71 4.18 -1.10
N ALA A 47 7.24 3.09 -0.48
CA ALA A 47 7.02 3.00 0.95
C ALA A 47 8.31 2.71 1.73
N ASN A 48 8.43 3.28 2.94
CA ASN A 48 9.52 2.95 3.88
C ASN A 48 9.38 1.53 4.47
N GLY A 49 8.18 0.95 4.42
CA GLY A 49 7.89 -0.41 4.83
C GLY A 49 6.49 -0.81 4.38
N LEU A 50 6.33 -2.07 3.97
CA LEU A 50 5.06 -2.62 3.50
C LEU A 50 4.75 -3.92 4.23
N ILE A 51 3.58 -4.00 4.83
CA ILE A 51 2.99 -5.24 5.34
C ILE A 51 1.71 -5.49 4.54
N ALA A 52 1.57 -6.69 3.99
CA ALA A 52 0.35 -7.11 3.33
C ALA A 52 -0.16 -8.41 3.94
N VAL A 53 -1.47 -8.51 4.13
CA VAL A 53 -2.14 -9.75 4.54
C VAL A 53 -2.74 -10.40 3.31
N ARG A 54 -2.64 -11.73 3.22
CA ARG A 54 -3.32 -12.49 2.17
C ARG A 54 -4.81 -12.61 2.54
N GLY A 55 -5.66 -11.96 1.74
CA GLY A 55 -7.12 -12.13 1.75
C GLY A 55 -7.57 -13.32 0.92
#